data_AF-A0A938UK74-F1
#
_entry.id   AF-A0A938UK74-F1
#
_cell.length_a   1.000
_cell.length_b   1.000
_cell.length_c   1.000
_cell.angle_alpha   90.00
_cell.angle_beta   90.00
_cell.angle_gamma   90.00
#
_symmetry.space_group_name_H-M   'P 1'
#
loop_
_entity.id
_entity.type
_entity.pdbx_description
1 polymer ?
#
loop_
_entity_poly.entity_id
_entity_poly.type
_entity_poly.pdbx_seq_one_letter_code
_entity_poly.pdbx_strand_id
1 'polypeptide(L)'
;MVAGPAQAAPVVYTFTGGSAVLRLTSGAVTLSESAPLALGGVFATFDDAGSGELVDFEFSIVPEQTVTLDIMLGSYDCIQLHTATLTPGVGYTHLFQQNNGGGNFSIVAAPVLTSTTLDVMSSVPGPPSVPFVFAGNSATPLVATVDIVGGTALTLDGITIGSFTNADFSTIPVGQTVLAKLDLSFQGMVAVPEPAAAILIGLGCVGLAILRGRRI
;
A
#
# COMPACT_ATOMS: atom_id res chain seq x y z
N MET A 1 -0.33 4.67 43.90
CA MET A 1 -0.05 4.82 42.45
C MET A 1 -1.15 4.08 41.72
N VAL A 2 -2.03 4.80 41.04
CA VAL A 2 -3.07 4.20 40.19
C VAL A 2 -2.35 3.73 38.92
N ALA A 3 -2.38 2.43 38.63
CA ALA A 3 -1.91 1.92 37.36
C ALA A 3 -2.75 2.58 36.26
N GLY A 4 -2.11 3.32 35.36
CA GLY A 4 -2.79 3.85 34.19
C GLY A 4 -3.41 2.70 33.38
N PRO A 5 -4.51 2.95 32.65
CA PRO A 5 -5.04 1.95 31.75
C PRO A 5 -3.92 1.48 30.82
N ALA A 6 -3.71 0.16 30.75
CA ALA A 6 -2.77 -0.44 29.82
C ALA A 6 -3.27 -0.14 28.40
N GLN A 7 -2.62 0.79 27.73
CA GLN A 7 -2.86 1.05 26.32
C GLN A 7 -2.37 -0.17 25.54
N ALA A 8 -3.21 -0.74 24.69
CA ALA A 8 -2.80 -1.86 23.85
C ALA A 8 -1.64 -1.40 22.96
N ALA A 9 -0.60 -2.23 22.84
CA ALA A 9 0.52 -1.92 21.96
C ALA A 9 0.07 -2.02 20.49
N PRO A 10 0.63 -1.22 19.58
CA PRO A 10 0.37 -1.37 18.15
C PRO A 10 0.73 -2.79 17.67
N VAL A 11 -0.13 -3.37 16.84
CA VAL A 11 0.06 -4.71 16.28
C VAL A 11 0.54 -4.60 14.84
N VAL A 12 1.66 -5.25 14.54
CA VAL A 12 2.18 -5.35 13.17
C VAL A 12 1.51 -6.53 12.47
N TYR A 13 1.04 -6.30 11.25
CA TYR A 13 0.46 -7.31 10.38
C TYR A 13 1.29 -7.51 9.13
N THR A 14 1.35 -8.76 8.68
CA THR A 14 1.90 -9.16 7.38
C THR A 14 0.79 -9.74 6.53
N PHE A 15 0.95 -9.71 5.21
CA PHE A 15 -0.05 -10.19 4.27
C PHE A 15 0.51 -11.34 3.44
N THR A 16 -0.28 -12.40 3.30
CA THR A 16 0.12 -13.59 2.52
C THR A 16 0.12 -13.35 1.01
N GLY A 17 -0.57 -12.31 0.54
CA GLY A 17 -0.56 -11.91 -0.86
C GLY A 17 -1.33 -10.62 -1.09
N GLY A 18 -1.37 -10.20 -2.35
CA GLY A 18 -2.10 -9.04 -2.80
C GLY A 18 -1.83 -8.72 -4.26
N SER A 19 -2.51 -7.70 -4.76
CA SER A 19 -2.37 -7.20 -6.12
C SER A 19 -2.47 -5.69 -6.15
N ALA A 20 -1.73 -5.06 -7.06
CA ALA A 20 -1.88 -3.67 -7.45
C ALA A 20 -2.60 -3.57 -8.80
N VAL A 21 -3.40 -2.52 -9.00
CA VAL A 21 -3.87 -2.12 -10.33
C VAL A 21 -3.34 -0.71 -10.60
N LEU A 22 -2.59 -0.56 -11.69
CA LEU A 22 -2.13 0.73 -12.17
C LEU A 22 -3.19 1.33 -13.09
N ARG A 23 -3.70 2.51 -12.74
CA ARG A 23 -4.60 3.29 -13.59
C ARG A 23 -3.93 4.57 -14.04
N LEU A 24 -3.99 4.82 -15.34
CA LEU A 24 -3.64 6.13 -15.89
C LEU A 24 -4.90 6.94 -16.11
N THR A 25 -4.92 8.16 -15.62
CA THR A 25 -6.08 9.05 -15.73
C THR A 25 -5.68 10.43 -16.22
N SER A 26 -6.50 11.06 -17.04
CA SER A 26 -6.38 12.47 -17.44
C SER A 26 -7.70 13.16 -17.15
N GLY A 27 -7.73 13.97 -16.09
CA GLY A 27 -9.00 14.47 -15.55
C GLY A 27 -9.93 13.33 -15.12
N ALA A 28 -11.12 13.25 -15.74
CA ALA A 28 -12.10 12.20 -15.47
C ALA A 28 -11.98 10.98 -16.42
N VAL A 29 -11.05 11.01 -17.38
CA VAL A 29 -10.88 9.94 -18.38
C VAL A 29 -9.84 8.94 -17.88
N THR A 30 -10.21 7.66 -17.81
CA THR A 30 -9.26 6.56 -17.65
C THR A 30 -8.65 6.25 -19.02
N LEU A 31 -7.33 6.39 -19.11
CA LEU A 31 -6.55 6.16 -20.33
C LEU A 31 -6.14 4.69 -20.45
N SER A 32 -5.84 4.06 -19.31
CA SER A 32 -5.57 2.63 -19.25
C SER A 32 -5.72 2.11 -17.83
N GLU A 33 -6.04 0.82 -17.73
CA GLU A 33 -6.06 0.06 -16.49
C GLU A 33 -5.25 -1.22 -16.68
N SER A 34 -4.26 -1.44 -15.82
CA SER A 34 -3.36 -2.58 -15.96
C SER A 34 -4.03 -3.90 -15.57
N ALA A 35 -3.46 -4.99 -16.08
CA ALA A 35 -3.59 -6.27 -15.41
C ALA A 35 -3.02 -6.18 -13.96
N PRO A 36 -3.47 -7.04 -13.03
CA PRO A 36 -2.98 -7.03 -11.66
C PRO A 36 -1.46 -7.19 -11.59
N LEU A 37 -0.81 -6.23 -10.94
CA LEU A 37 0.61 -6.22 -10.62
C LEU A 37 0.86 -6.99 -9.32
N ALA A 38 1.93 -7.78 -9.29
CA ALA A 38 2.35 -8.50 -8.09
C ALA A 38 2.91 -7.55 -7.03
N LEU A 39 2.59 -7.80 -5.76
CA LEU A 39 3.14 -7.07 -4.61
C LEU A 39 4.32 -7.82 -4.01
N GLY A 40 5.35 -7.08 -3.59
CA GLY A 40 6.59 -7.62 -3.05
C GLY A 40 6.57 -7.71 -1.52
N GLY A 41 6.89 -6.59 -0.87
CA GLY A 41 6.87 -6.42 0.58
C GLY A 41 5.60 -5.74 1.05
N VAL A 42 4.99 -6.31 2.10
CA VAL A 42 3.73 -5.81 2.66
C VAL A 42 3.74 -5.92 4.18
N PHE A 43 3.84 -4.79 4.86
CA PHE A 43 3.48 -4.71 6.28
C PHE A 43 2.63 -3.48 6.57
N ALA A 44 1.76 -3.63 7.56
CA ALA A 44 0.93 -2.55 8.08
C ALA A 44 0.86 -2.70 9.60
N THR A 45 1.00 -1.59 10.31
CA THR A 45 0.89 -1.52 11.77
C THR A 45 -0.39 -0.82 12.13
N PHE A 46 -1.23 -1.48 12.93
CA PHE A 46 -2.48 -0.91 13.42
C PHE A 46 -2.43 -0.67 14.93
N ASP A 47 -3.04 0.40 15.41
CA ASP A 47 -3.30 0.56 16.84
C ASP A 47 -4.44 -0.38 17.27
N ASP A 48 -4.15 -1.23 18.25
CA ASP A 48 -5.05 -2.26 18.79
C ASP A 48 -5.98 -1.71 19.89
N ALA A 49 -5.88 -0.42 20.24
CA ALA A 49 -6.76 0.23 21.23
C ALA A 49 -8.23 0.41 20.77
N GLY A 50 -8.71 -0.40 19.82
CA GLY A 50 -10.06 -0.37 19.25
C GLY A 50 -10.29 0.74 18.22
N SER A 51 -9.27 1.56 17.94
CA SER A 51 -9.29 2.59 16.91
C SER A 51 -9.10 1.97 15.51
N GLY A 52 -8.27 0.94 15.36
CA GLY A 52 -7.94 0.38 14.04
C GLY A 52 -7.16 1.38 13.18
N GLU A 53 -6.46 2.31 13.81
CA GLU A 53 -5.64 3.33 13.15
C GLU A 53 -4.48 2.69 12.40
N LEU A 54 -4.34 2.95 11.10
CA LEU A 54 -3.17 2.56 10.31
C LEU A 54 -2.00 3.51 10.66
N VAL A 55 -1.17 3.12 11.62
CA VAL A 55 -0.10 3.96 12.19
C VAL A 55 1.15 4.00 11.32
N ASP A 56 1.49 2.86 10.72
CA ASP A 56 2.69 2.71 9.91
C ASP A 56 2.47 1.67 8.81
N PHE A 57 3.19 1.76 7.70
CA PHE A 57 3.14 0.78 6.62
C PHE A 57 4.33 0.89 5.68
N GLU A 58 4.62 -0.21 5.00
CA GLU A 58 5.44 -0.21 3.80
C GLU A 58 4.84 -1.18 2.79
N PHE A 59 4.47 -0.64 1.65
CA PHE A 59 3.98 -1.43 0.53
C PHE A 59 4.93 -1.26 -0.64
N SER A 60 5.26 -2.37 -1.30
CA SER A 60 6.09 -2.35 -2.50
C SER A 60 5.50 -3.23 -3.59
N ILE A 61 5.67 -2.79 -4.83
CA ILE A 61 5.36 -3.57 -6.02
C ILE A 61 6.59 -4.40 -6.39
N VAL A 62 6.39 -5.64 -6.86
CA VAL A 62 7.50 -6.45 -7.39
C VAL A 62 8.16 -5.69 -8.54
N PRO A 63 9.50 -5.55 -8.56
CA PRO A 63 10.20 -4.81 -9.59
C PRO A 63 9.99 -5.34 -11.02
N GLU A 64 10.25 -4.47 -12.00
CA GLU A 64 10.32 -4.80 -13.44
C GLU A 64 9.01 -5.35 -14.03
N GLN A 65 7.88 -4.80 -13.61
CA GLN A 65 6.58 -5.18 -14.18
C GLN A 65 6.18 -4.29 -15.34
N THR A 66 5.74 -4.89 -16.43
CA THR A 66 5.28 -4.17 -17.62
C THR A 66 3.76 -4.13 -17.66
N VAL A 67 3.23 -2.95 -17.92
CA VAL A 67 1.81 -2.68 -18.13
C VAL A 67 1.61 -2.27 -19.58
N THR A 68 0.78 -2.98 -20.31
CA THR A 68 0.33 -2.53 -21.64
C THR A 68 -0.77 -1.49 -21.47
N LEU A 69 -0.71 -0.45 -22.30
CA LEU A 69 -1.67 0.64 -22.32
C LEU A 69 -2.83 0.30 -23.26
N ASP A 70 -4.06 0.48 -22.78
CA ASP A 70 -5.27 0.31 -23.60
C ASP A 70 -5.39 1.39 -24.68
N ILE A 71 -4.89 2.59 -24.37
CA ILE A 71 -4.81 3.73 -25.29
C ILE A 71 -3.35 4.15 -25.40
N MET A 72 -2.85 4.18 -26.65
CA MET A 72 -1.50 4.64 -26.90
C MET A 72 -1.33 6.12 -26.52
N LEU A 73 -0.21 6.44 -25.87
CA LEU A 73 0.21 7.80 -25.56
C LEU A 73 1.20 8.23 -26.64
N GLY A 74 0.73 8.89 -27.69
CA GLY A 74 1.55 9.09 -28.89
C GLY A 74 1.95 7.74 -29.53
N SER A 75 3.25 7.42 -29.55
CA SER A 75 3.78 6.13 -30.05
C SER A 75 3.99 5.08 -28.95
N TYR A 76 3.72 5.43 -27.70
CA TYR A 76 3.97 4.56 -26.56
C TYR A 76 2.74 3.73 -26.21
N ASP A 77 2.95 2.46 -25.91
CA ASP A 77 1.89 1.48 -25.63
C ASP A 77 2.18 0.63 -24.40
N CYS A 78 3.28 0.89 -23.69
CA CYS A 78 3.65 0.16 -22.49
C CYS A 78 4.22 1.12 -21.43
N ILE A 79 4.06 0.75 -20.16
CA ILE A 79 4.78 1.32 -19.03
C ILE A 79 5.59 0.21 -18.38
N GLN A 80 6.89 0.44 -18.21
CA GLN A 80 7.74 -0.40 -17.37
C GLN A 80 7.81 0.22 -15.98
N LEU A 81 7.27 -0.47 -14.99
CA LEU A 81 7.40 -0.10 -13.60
C LEU A 81 8.63 -0.80 -13.01
N HIS A 82 9.69 -0.05 -12.76
CA HIS A 82 10.92 -0.57 -12.18
C HIS A 82 10.76 -0.79 -10.68
N THR A 83 10.33 0.25 -9.97
CA THR A 83 10.02 0.16 -8.53
C THR A 83 8.85 1.06 -8.17
N ALA A 84 8.08 0.65 -7.16
CA ALA A 84 7.13 1.52 -6.48
C ALA A 84 7.09 1.13 -5.01
N THR A 85 7.33 2.07 -4.11
CA THR A 85 7.18 1.90 -2.67
C THR A 85 6.30 3.00 -2.09
N LEU A 86 5.56 2.65 -1.04
CA LEU A 86 4.63 3.52 -0.34
C LEU A 86 4.91 3.47 1.15
N THR A 87 5.10 4.64 1.78
CA THR A 87 5.34 4.77 3.22
C THR A 87 4.62 5.99 3.80
N PRO A 88 4.38 6.04 5.11
CA PRO A 88 3.95 7.27 5.78
C PRO A 88 4.96 8.39 5.58
N GLY A 89 4.46 9.58 5.29
CA GLY A 89 5.27 10.79 5.22
C GLY A 89 5.48 11.47 6.57
N VAL A 90 6.36 12.47 6.58
CA VAL A 90 6.58 13.29 7.78
C VAL A 90 5.27 13.99 8.15
N GLY A 91 4.83 13.80 9.40
CA GLY A 91 3.57 14.34 9.89
C GLY A 91 2.32 13.56 9.44
N TYR A 92 2.50 12.29 9.02
CA TYR A 92 1.39 11.39 8.70
C TYR A 92 0.36 11.38 9.84
N THR A 93 -0.89 11.61 9.45
CA THR A 93 -2.02 11.70 10.36
C THR A 93 -3.29 11.23 9.67
N HIS A 94 -4.25 10.80 10.48
CA HIS A 94 -5.58 10.47 10.03
C HIS A 94 -6.40 11.76 9.81
N LEU A 95 -6.88 11.95 8.58
CA LEU A 95 -7.81 13.02 8.22
C LEU A 95 -9.25 12.60 8.54
N PHE A 96 -9.53 11.31 8.41
CA PHE A 96 -10.83 10.72 8.70
C PHE A 96 -10.67 9.25 9.09
N GLN A 97 -11.53 8.81 10.00
CA GLN A 97 -11.62 7.40 10.38
C GLN A 97 -13.04 7.08 10.83
N GLN A 98 -13.52 5.92 10.40
CA GLN A 98 -14.82 5.41 10.77
C GLN A 98 -14.73 3.92 11.07
N ASN A 99 -15.18 3.52 12.26
CA ASN A 99 -15.45 2.13 12.59
C ASN A 99 -16.82 1.76 12.01
N ASN A 100 -16.81 0.89 11.01
CA ASN A 100 -18.01 0.40 10.31
C ASN A 100 -18.67 -0.78 11.04
N GLY A 101 -18.13 -1.19 12.19
CA GLY A 101 -18.57 -2.33 12.97
C GLY A 101 -17.87 -3.63 12.57
N GLY A 102 -17.81 -4.58 13.51
CA GLY A 102 -17.25 -5.91 13.27
C GLY A 102 -15.78 -5.89 12.83
N GLY A 103 -14.98 -4.93 13.32
CA GLY A 103 -13.56 -4.81 12.97
C GLY A 103 -13.27 -4.21 11.60
N ASN A 104 -14.28 -3.66 10.92
CA ASN A 104 -14.13 -2.97 9.66
C ASN A 104 -13.89 -1.49 9.87
N PHE A 105 -12.87 -0.93 9.22
CA PHE A 105 -12.50 0.47 9.33
C PHE A 105 -12.36 1.11 7.95
N SER A 106 -12.86 2.33 7.81
CA SER A 106 -12.53 3.22 6.68
C SER A 106 -11.63 4.33 7.18
N ILE A 107 -10.46 4.49 6.56
CA ILE A 107 -9.41 5.40 6.99
C ILE A 107 -9.05 6.31 5.82
N VAL A 108 -8.92 7.60 6.09
CA VAL A 108 -8.26 8.53 5.18
C VAL A 108 -7.08 9.14 5.91
N ALA A 109 -5.87 9.02 5.35
CA ALA A 109 -4.66 9.48 6.01
C ALA A 109 -3.69 10.14 5.04
N ALA A 110 -2.90 11.10 5.55
CA ALA A 110 -1.95 11.86 4.74
C ALA A 110 -0.84 12.48 5.63
N PRO A 111 0.33 12.82 5.07
CA PRO A 111 0.77 12.54 3.70
C PRO A 111 1.29 11.10 3.56
N VAL A 112 1.02 10.47 2.41
CA VAL A 112 1.73 9.25 2.00
C VAL A 112 2.88 9.63 1.07
N LEU A 113 4.04 9.02 1.26
CA LEU A 113 5.17 9.15 0.36
C LEU A 113 5.17 7.99 -0.61
N THR A 114 5.33 8.33 -1.88
CA THR A 114 5.49 7.36 -2.97
C THR A 114 6.88 7.53 -3.55
N SER A 115 7.66 6.46 -3.60
CA SER A 115 8.93 6.43 -4.33
C SER A 115 8.78 5.48 -5.50
N THR A 116 8.72 6.04 -6.70
CA THR A 116 8.40 5.31 -7.92
C THR A 116 9.43 5.59 -8.97
N THR A 117 9.86 4.55 -9.68
CA THR A 117 10.62 4.67 -10.92
C THR A 117 9.90 3.87 -12.01
N LEU A 118 9.61 4.55 -13.12
CA LEU A 118 8.91 3.96 -14.25
C LEU A 118 9.37 4.61 -15.55
N ASP A 119 9.28 3.86 -16.64
CA ASP A 119 9.53 4.29 -18.00
C ASP A 119 8.31 4.05 -18.87
N VAL A 120 8.14 4.84 -19.93
CA VAL A 120 7.11 4.62 -20.95
C VAL A 120 7.80 4.09 -22.19
N MET A 121 7.33 2.95 -22.69
CA MET A 121 7.93 2.18 -23.77
C MET A 121 6.98 2.07 -24.96
N SER A 122 7.56 1.78 -26.12
CA SER A 122 6.83 1.38 -27.33
C SER A 122 7.19 -0.06 -27.66
N SER A 123 6.19 -0.91 -27.91
CA SER A 123 6.38 -2.28 -28.39
C SER A 123 6.80 -2.32 -29.87
N VAL A 124 6.68 -1.18 -30.58
CA VAL A 124 7.08 -1.04 -31.99
C VAL A 124 8.48 -0.40 -32.05
N PRO A 125 9.40 -0.90 -32.92
CA PRO A 125 10.69 -0.25 -33.12
C PRO A 125 10.50 1.20 -33.62
N GLY A 126 10.85 2.16 -32.78
CA GLY A 126 10.79 3.61 -33.05
C GLY A 126 12.04 4.31 -32.51
N PRO A 127 12.12 5.66 -32.57
CA PRO A 127 13.21 6.39 -31.90
C PRO A 127 13.27 6.01 -30.41
N PRO A 128 14.47 6.03 -29.80
CA PRO A 128 14.69 5.51 -28.45
C PRO A 128 13.71 6.11 -27.45
N SER A 129 13.26 5.28 -26.52
CA SER A 129 12.46 5.66 -25.37
C SER A 129 13.04 6.93 -24.72
N VAL A 130 12.28 8.02 -24.75
CA VAL A 130 12.60 9.18 -23.93
C VAL A 130 12.23 8.79 -22.49
N PRO A 131 13.13 8.92 -21.51
CA PRO A 131 12.79 8.67 -20.12
C PRO A 131 11.67 9.62 -19.71
N PHE A 132 10.45 9.12 -19.60
CA PHE A 132 9.38 9.83 -18.91
C PHE A 132 9.61 9.56 -17.44
N VAL A 133 10.35 10.44 -16.77
CA VAL A 133 10.56 10.30 -15.33
C VAL A 133 9.30 10.82 -14.63
N PHE A 134 8.42 9.90 -14.24
CA PHE A 134 7.34 10.20 -13.30
C PHE A 134 7.94 10.30 -11.89
N ALA A 135 8.73 11.34 -11.64
CA ALA A 135 9.27 11.61 -10.31
C ALA A 135 8.15 12.18 -9.44
N GLY A 136 7.38 11.32 -8.78
CA GLY A 136 6.30 11.75 -7.91
C GLY A 136 6.49 11.27 -6.50
N ASN A 137 7.21 12.02 -5.67
CA ASN A 137 6.90 12.07 -4.24
C ASN A 137 5.52 12.75 -4.13
N SER A 138 4.45 11.99 -4.28
CA SER A 138 3.10 12.53 -4.30
C SER A 138 2.51 12.41 -2.92
N ALA A 139 2.36 13.55 -2.23
CA ALA A 139 1.67 13.63 -0.95
C ALA A 139 0.14 13.55 -1.15
N THR A 140 -0.36 12.47 -1.75
CA THR A 140 -1.81 12.26 -1.85
C THR A 140 -2.37 11.63 -0.58
N PRO A 141 -3.59 11.99 -0.18
CA PRO A 141 -4.31 11.24 0.83
C PRO A 141 -4.50 9.80 0.38
N LEU A 142 -4.17 8.88 1.27
CA LEU A 142 -4.51 7.47 1.18
C LEU A 142 -5.95 7.28 1.62
N VAL A 143 -6.75 6.59 0.83
CA VAL A 143 -8.07 6.09 1.24
C VAL A 143 -7.95 4.59 1.42
N ALA A 144 -8.19 4.10 2.64
CA ALA A 144 -8.03 2.70 3.01
C ALA A 144 -9.32 2.13 3.57
N THR A 145 -9.60 0.87 3.24
CA THR A 145 -10.61 0.05 3.93
C THR A 145 -9.93 -1.20 4.51
N VAL A 146 -10.19 -1.48 5.77
CA VAL A 146 -9.51 -2.54 6.54
C VAL A 146 -10.55 -3.45 7.17
N ASP A 147 -10.36 -4.76 7.09
CA ASP A 147 -11.11 -5.75 7.88
C ASP A 147 -10.16 -6.51 8.83
N ILE A 148 -10.12 -6.07 10.09
CA ILE A 148 -9.22 -6.61 11.12
C ILE A 148 -9.78 -7.87 11.75
N VAL A 149 -11.08 -7.90 12.07
CA VAL A 149 -11.72 -9.03 12.78
C VAL A 149 -12.01 -10.20 11.85
N GLY A 150 -12.34 -9.92 10.58
CA GLY A 150 -12.39 -10.93 9.54
C GLY A 150 -11.00 -11.44 9.13
N GLY A 151 -9.91 -10.75 9.50
CA GLY A 151 -8.53 -11.14 9.22
C GLY A 151 -8.20 -11.25 7.73
N THR A 152 -9.01 -10.65 6.86
CA THR A 152 -9.08 -11.08 5.46
C THR A 152 -8.53 -10.08 4.47
N ALA A 153 -8.62 -8.77 4.70
CA ALA A 153 -8.22 -7.81 3.68
C ALA A 153 -7.86 -6.39 4.16
N LEU A 154 -6.97 -5.76 3.39
CA LEU A 154 -6.71 -4.31 3.37
C LEU A 154 -6.84 -3.86 1.91
N THR A 155 -7.62 -2.83 1.63
CA THR A 155 -7.64 -2.18 0.32
C THR A 155 -7.23 -0.73 0.45
N LEU A 156 -6.46 -0.24 -0.52
CA LEU A 156 -6.01 1.13 -0.59
C LEU A 156 -6.31 1.66 -1.99
N ASP A 157 -7.01 2.79 -2.09
CA ASP A 157 -7.52 3.28 -3.35
C ASP A 157 -6.95 4.65 -3.71
N GLY A 158 -6.69 4.85 -5.00
CA GLY A 158 -6.45 6.14 -5.64
C GLY A 158 -5.09 6.78 -5.35
N ILE A 159 -4.10 5.99 -4.92
CA ILE A 159 -2.79 6.53 -4.53
C ILE A 159 -2.06 7.01 -5.77
N THR A 160 -1.77 8.30 -5.86
CA THR A 160 -1.04 8.82 -7.01
C THR A 160 0.45 8.52 -6.84
N ILE A 161 1.03 7.74 -7.73
CA ILE A 161 2.46 7.37 -7.69
C ILE A 161 3.33 8.21 -8.62
N GLY A 162 2.70 9.03 -9.46
CA GLY A 162 3.38 9.87 -10.43
C GLY A 162 2.40 10.69 -11.25
N SER A 163 2.92 11.73 -11.89
CA SER A 163 2.19 12.51 -12.86
C SER A 163 3.12 13.05 -13.93
N PHE A 164 2.57 13.37 -15.09
CA PHE A 164 3.25 14.18 -16.09
C PHE A 164 2.25 15.11 -16.77
N THR A 165 2.74 16.23 -17.26
CA THR A 165 1.92 17.11 -18.10
C THR A 165 2.21 16.81 -19.56
N ASN A 166 1.15 16.53 -20.31
CA ASN A 166 1.26 16.23 -21.72
C ASN A 166 1.85 17.43 -22.48
N ALA A 167 2.99 17.19 -23.14
CA ALA A 167 3.65 18.20 -23.96
C ALA A 167 3.17 18.16 -25.43
N ASP A 168 2.86 16.99 -26.00
CA ASP A 168 2.52 16.86 -27.42
C ASP A 168 1.94 15.48 -27.85
N PHE A 169 1.27 14.75 -26.97
CA PHE A 169 0.62 13.50 -27.37
C PHE A 169 -0.68 13.81 -28.10
N SER A 170 -0.82 13.36 -29.35
CA SER A 170 -2.04 13.56 -30.15
C SER A 170 -3.30 12.95 -29.54
N THR A 171 -3.16 12.00 -28.61
CA THR A 171 -4.26 11.29 -27.94
C THR A 171 -4.79 12.01 -26.69
N ILE A 172 -4.08 13.00 -26.18
CA ILE A 172 -4.46 13.79 -24.99
C ILE A 172 -4.31 15.27 -25.33
N PRO A 173 -5.19 16.18 -24.87
CA PRO A 173 -4.96 17.60 -25.11
C PRO A 173 -3.63 18.07 -24.52
N VAL A 174 -2.90 18.91 -25.26
CA VAL A 174 -1.65 19.53 -24.79
C VAL A 174 -1.93 20.32 -23.51
N GLY A 175 -1.06 20.19 -22.52
CA GLY A 175 -1.19 20.86 -21.22
C GLY A 175 -2.07 20.13 -20.20
N GLN A 176 -2.70 18.99 -20.55
CA GLN A 176 -3.36 18.16 -19.54
C GLN A 176 -2.37 17.33 -18.73
N THR A 177 -2.64 17.21 -17.43
CA THR A 177 -1.88 16.35 -16.53
C THR A 177 -2.47 14.94 -16.51
N VAL A 178 -1.61 13.97 -16.79
CA VAL A 178 -1.89 12.55 -16.62
C VAL A 178 -1.38 12.12 -15.24
N LEU A 179 -2.23 11.41 -14.50
CA LEU A 179 -1.92 10.86 -13.19
C LEU A 179 -1.81 9.33 -13.29
N ALA A 180 -0.72 8.79 -12.79
CA ALA A 180 -0.55 7.37 -12.53
C ALA A 180 -1.00 7.07 -11.10
N LYS A 181 -2.03 6.23 -10.96
CA LYS A 181 -2.63 5.86 -9.68
C LYS A 181 -2.53 4.36 -9.43
N LEU A 182 -2.27 3.97 -8.19
CA LEU A 182 -2.35 2.60 -7.73
C LEU A 182 -3.56 2.40 -6.84
N ASP A 183 -4.29 1.32 -7.13
CA ASP A 183 -5.19 0.69 -6.17
C ASP A 183 -4.55 -0.62 -5.71
N LEU A 184 -4.48 -0.84 -4.41
CA LEU A 184 -3.84 -1.98 -3.78
C LEU A 184 -4.89 -2.81 -3.05
N SER A 185 -4.84 -4.12 -3.21
CA SER A 185 -5.63 -5.07 -2.44
C SER A 185 -4.71 -6.11 -1.83
N PHE A 186 -4.81 -6.29 -0.52
CA PHE A 186 -4.04 -7.26 0.24
C PHE A 186 -4.97 -8.28 0.88
N GLN A 187 -4.47 -9.49 1.06
CA GLN A 187 -5.24 -10.60 1.60
C GLN A 187 -4.43 -11.50 2.56
N GLY A 188 -5.16 -12.21 3.41
CA GLY A 188 -4.60 -13.12 4.41
C GLY A 188 -3.71 -12.36 5.38
N MET A 189 -4.33 -11.45 6.12
CA MET A 189 -3.66 -10.61 7.09
C MET A 189 -3.35 -11.43 8.34
N VAL A 190 -2.08 -11.43 8.77
CA VAL A 190 -1.60 -12.21 9.92
C VAL A 190 -0.84 -11.31 10.87
N ALA A 191 -1.29 -11.26 12.12
CA ALA A 191 -0.62 -10.54 13.19
C ALA A 191 0.75 -11.18 13.47
N VAL A 192 1.80 -10.36 13.50
CA VAL A 192 3.15 -10.78 13.88
C VAL A 192 3.23 -10.79 15.41
N PRO A 193 3.50 -11.95 16.05
CA PRO A 193 3.59 -12.00 17.50
C PRO A 193 4.73 -11.12 18.02
N GLU A 194 4.44 -10.31 19.04
CA GLU A 194 5.51 -9.58 19.72
C GLU A 194 6.50 -10.55 20.38
N PRO A 195 7.82 -10.25 20.36
CA PRO A 195 8.82 -11.08 21.02
C PRO A 195 8.53 -11.31 22.51
N ALA A 196 7.93 -10.32 23.20
CA ALA A 196 7.59 -10.40 24.61
C ALA A 196 6.44 -11.38 24.91
N ALA A 197 5.45 -11.50 24.02
CA ALA A 197 4.35 -12.45 24.16
C ALA A 197 4.84 -13.89 24.04
N ALA A 198 5.78 -14.14 23.11
CA ALA A 198 6.43 -15.45 22.97
C ALA A 198 7.24 -15.85 24.22
N ILE A 199 7.93 -14.89 24.84
CA ILE A 199 8.69 -15.12 26.09
C ILE A 199 7.75 -15.39 27.26
N LEU A 200 6.62 -14.69 27.38
CA LEU A 200 5.66 -14.91 28.46
C LEU A 200 4.96 -16.27 28.35
N ILE A 201 4.60 -16.70 27.13
CA ILE A 201 4.07 -18.04 26.87
C ILE A 201 5.15 -19.09 27.16
N GLY A 202 6.39 -18.87 26.71
CA GLY A 202 7.53 -19.76 26.98
C GLY A 202 7.80 -19.93 28.47
N LEU A 203 7.85 -18.84 29.23
CA LEU A 203 8.04 -18.86 30.69
C LEU A 203 6.83 -19.47 31.41
N GLY A 204 5.61 -19.23 30.92
CA GLY A 204 4.38 -19.83 31.46
C GLY A 204 4.36 -21.36 31.29
N CYS A 205 4.76 -21.85 30.11
CA CYS A 205 4.86 -23.28 29.83
C CYS A 205 5.98 -23.96 30.65
N VAL A 206 7.14 -23.31 30.78
CA VAL A 206 8.25 -23.81 31.61
C VAL A 206 7.88 -23.79 33.10
N GLY A 207 7.21 -22.74 33.57
CA GLY A 207 6.70 -22.64 34.94
C GLY A 207 5.71 -23.74 35.27
N LEU A 208 4.76 -24.03 34.37
CA LEU A 208 3.79 -25.13 34.55
C LEU A 208 4.44 -26.52 34.53
N ALA A 209 5.46 -26.73 33.69
CA ALA A 209 6.20 -27.98 33.62
C ALA A 209 6.99 -28.25 34.91
N ILE A 210 7.63 -27.22 35.48
CA ILE A 210 8.37 -27.31 36.75
C ILE A 210 7.42 -27.53 37.94
N LEU A 211 6.25 -26.88 37.93
CA LEU A 211 5.23 -27.07 38.98
C LEU A 211 4.54 -28.44 38.94
N ARG A 212 4.44 -29.09 37.76
CA ARG A 212 3.92 -30.46 37.62
C ARG A 212 4.97 -31.55 37.87
N GLY A 213 6.25 -31.29 37.60
CA GLY A 213 7.35 -32.25 37.83
C GLY A 213 7.76 -32.42 39.30
N ARG A 214 7.27 -31.56 40.22
CA ARG A 214 7.64 -31.56 41.65
C ARG A 214 6.63 -32.29 42.57
N ARG A 215 5.75 -33.12 41.99
CA ARG A 215 4.71 -33.91 42.68
C ARG A 215 4.92 -35.44 42.59
N ILE A 216 6.18 -35.89 42.51
CA ILE A 216 6.55 -37.31 42.68
C ILE A 216 7.63 -37.39 43.75
#